data_AF-A0A2S7T7A9-F1
#
_entry.id   AF-A0A2S7T7A9-F1
#
_cell.length_a   1.000
_cell.length_b   1.000
_cell.length_c   1.000
_cell.angle_alpha   90.00
_cell.angle_beta   90.00
_cell.angle_gamma   90.00
#
_symmetry.space_group_name_H-M   'P 1'
#
loop_
_entity.id
_entity.type
_entity.pdbx_description
1 polymer ?
#
loop_
_entity_poly.entity_id
_entity_poly.type
_entity_poly.pdbx_seq_one_letter_code
_entity_poly.pdbx_strand_id
1 'polypeptide(L)'
;MKRFYLIAVLCLFLTACFWDEPIEVTHLTKDFNLAWWSDSRHQNLFLNTNHNEYGGVAIIPETVYALGYNDDFIIAKQYPNLQKDLQKRLFAEGKEGEGFRILNPADTIYLSKDDRIYQKNGEWYHTSNGWNPPPHLFPYKDSTYFYIVDIRSYENIKAWDIKENIYRFDDQEAFRSKRAQLGVSPDLEFTIFNEEPD
;
A
#
# COMPACT_ATOMS: atom_id res chain seq x y z
N MET A 1 -23.80 45.59 16.40
CA MET A 1 -22.61 45.22 15.58
C MET A 1 -21.71 44.18 16.24
N LYS A 2 -21.27 44.32 17.50
CA LYS A 2 -20.38 43.34 18.18
C LYS A 2 -20.91 41.88 18.26
N ARG A 3 -22.22 41.67 18.35
CA ARG A 3 -22.83 40.32 18.40
C ARG A 3 -22.83 39.58 17.04
N PHE A 4 -22.80 40.30 15.92
CA PHE A 4 -22.74 39.69 14.58
C PHE A 4 -21.34 39.17 14.24
N TYR A 5 -20.28 39.88 14.68
CA TYR A 5 -18.89 39.42 14.53
C TYR A 5 -18.62 38.14 15.32
N LEU A 6 -19.21 38.00 16.51
CA LEU A 6 -19.05 36.79 17.32
C LEU A 6 -19.66 35.56 16.63
N ILE A 7 -20.81 35.72 15.98
CA ILE A 7 -21.48 34.64 15.22
C ILE A 7 -20.69 34.29 13.96
N ALA A 8 -20.19 35.30 13.22
CA ALA A 8 -19.37 35.07 12.03
C ALA A 8 -18.04 34.35 12.36
N VAL A 9 -17.40 34.71 13.47
CA VAL A 9 -16.20 34.03 13.96
C VAL A 9 -16.53 32.60 14.44
N LEU A 10 -17.66 32.39 15.10
CA LEU A 10 -18.11 31.05 15.50
C LEU A 10 -18.41 30.15 14.29
N CYS A 11 -18.97 30.71 13.20
CA CYS A 11 -19.20 29.99 11.95
C CYS A 11 -17.90 29.60 11.23
N LEU A 12 -16.83 30.40 11.33
CA LEU A 12 -15.50 30.06 10.76
C LEU A 12 -14.82 28.89 11.49
N PHE A 13 -15.16 28.64 12.76
CA PHE A 13 -14.65 27.47 13.49
C PHE A 13 -15.48 26.18 13.23
N LEU A 14 -16.69 26.30 12.69
CA LEU A 14 -17.56 25.14 12.38
C LEU A 14 -17.26 24.50 11.02
N THR A 15 -16.49 25.14 10.14
CA THR A 15 -16.10 24.57 8.83
C THR A 15 -14.83 23.72 8.89
N ALA A 16 -14.15 23.67 10.05
CA ALA A 16 -12.88 22.96 10.20
C ALA A 16 -13.02 21.41 10.25
N CYS A 17 -14.24 20.89 10.38
CA CYS A 17 -14.52 19.44 10.36
C CYS A 17 -15.32 18.98 9.13
N PHE A 18 -15.43 19.80 8.08
CA PHE A 18 -16.24 19.50 6.89
C PHE A 18 -15.42 18.98 5.69
N TRP A 19 -14.12 18.76 5.88
CA TRP A 19 -13.21 18.29 4.84
C TRP A 19 -12.72 16.89 5.20
N ASP A 20 -13.65 15.94 5.37
CA ASP A 20 -13.27 14.54 5.26
C ASP A 20 -12.84 14.32 3.80
N GLU A 21 -11.57 13.99 3.61
CA GLU A 21 -11.06 13.65 2.28
C GLU A 21 -11.87 12.47 1.72
N PRO A 22 -12.21 12.49 0.42
CA PRO A 22 -13.04 11.45 -0.16
C PRO A 22 -12.39 10.10 0.02
N ILE A 23 -13.21 9.15 0.44
CA ILE A 23 -12.84 7.75 0.52
C ILE A 23 -13.62 6.99 -0.54
N GLU A 24 -12.90 6.28 -1.38
CA GLU A 24 -13.48 5.49 -2.45
C GLU A 24 -13.43 4.01 -2.03
N VAL A 25 -14.60 3.35 -2.04
CA VAL A 25 -14.75 1.94 -1.68
C VAL A 25 -15.54 1.25 -2.78
N THR A 26 -14.94 0.24 -3.39
CA THR A 26 -15.57 -0.63 -4.38
C THR A 26 -15.61 -2.04 -3.84
N HIS A 27 -16.82 -2.54 -3.58
CA HIS A 27 -17.02 -3.95 -3.24
C HIS A 27 -16.69 -4.86 -4.43
N LEU A 28 -15.90 -5.90 -4.20
CA LEU A 28 -15.52 -6.86 -5.23
C LEU A 28 -16.38 -8.12 -5.13
N THR A 29 -16.18 -8.90 -4.07
CA THR A 29 -16.88 -10.17 -3.80
C THR A 29 -16.71 -10.52 -2.32
N LYS A 30 -17.70 -11.21 -1.72
CA LYS A 30 -17.71 -11.57 -0.29
C LYS A 30 -17.29 -10.37 0.56
N ASP A 31 -16.41 -10.51 1.54
CA ASP A 31 -15.95 -9.37 2.36
C ASP A 31 -14.76 -8.60 1.76
N PHE A 32 -14.44 -8.80 0.47
CA PHE A 32 -13.29 -8.19 -0.19
C PHE A 32 -13.68 -6.91 -0.90
N ASN A 33 -12.96 -5.83 -0.58
CA ASN A 33 -13.22 -4.50 -1.11
C ASN A 33 -11.91 -3.87 -1.59
N LEU A 34 -12.00 -3.11 -2.66
CA LEU A 34 -10.94 -2.23 -3.13
C LEU A 34 -11.17 -0.84 -2.58
N ALA A 35 -10.19 -0.25 -1.92
CA ALA A 35 -10.37 1.08 -1.37
C ALA A 35 -9.07 1.89 -1.26
N TRP A 36 -9.21 3.21 -1.33
CA TRP A 36 -8.15 4.17 -1.08
C TRP A 36 -8.71 5.39 -0.37
N TRP A 37 -7.81 6.08 0.34
CA TRP A 37 -8.10 7.35 0.95
C TRP A 37 -7.35 8.44 0.19
N SER A 38 -8.06 9.49 -0.25
CA SER A 38 -7.50 10.69 -0.87
C SER A 38 -6.91 10.53 -2.28
N ASP A 39 -6.05 9.54 -2.49
CA ASP A 39 -5.24 9.38 -3.69
C ASP A 39 -5.26 7.91 -4.16
N SER A 40 -5.58 7.69 -5.44
CA SER A 40 -5.73 6.37 -6.05
C SER A 40 -4.43 5.55 -6.03
N ARG A 41 -3.27 6.18 -5.87
CA ARG A 41 -1.98 5.47 -5.66
C ARG A 41 -1.97 4.66 -4.37
N HIS A 42 -2.79 5.03 -3.38
CA HIS A 42 -2.95 4.29 -2.13
C HIS A 42 -4.07 3.24 -2.21
N GLN A 43 -4.42 2.76 -3.39
CA GLN A 43 -5.41 1.70 -3.56
C GLN A 43 -4.93 0.37 -2.97
N ASN A 44 -5.72 -0.17 -2.03
CA ASN A 44 -5.46 -1.45 -1.36
C ASN A 44 -6.60 -2.42 -1.64
N LEU A 45 -6.28 -3.71 -1.60
CA LEU A 45 -7.28 -4.76 -1.42
C LEU A 45 -7.45 -5.01 0.09
N PHE A 46 -8.66 -4.80 0.58
CA PHE A 46 -9.05 -4.98 1.98
C PHE A 46 -9.99 -6.16 2.16
N LEU A 47 -9.92 -6.73 3.35
CA LEU A 47 -10.92 -7.62 3.90
C LEU A 47 -11.69 -6.86 5.00
N ASN A 48 -12.98 -6.58 4.75
CA ASN A 48 -13.86 -5.84 5.66
C ASN A 48 -15.26 -6.45 5.69
N THR A 49 -15.79 -6.66 6.90
CA THR A 49 -17.16 -7.16 7.15
C THR A 49 -18.25 -6.15 6.79
N ASN A 50 -17.91 -4.87 6.61
CA ASN A 50 -18.83 -3.86 6.11
C ASN A 50 -18.40 -3.42 4.70
N HIS A 51 -19.14 -3.88 3.70
CA HIS A 51 -18.84 -3.66 2.28
C HIS A 51 -18.87 -2.19 1.83
N ASN A 52 -19.43 -1.30 2.63
CA ASN A 52 -19.58 0.12 2.30
C ASN A 52 -18.59 1.02 3.05
N GLU A 53 -17.74 0.45 3.91
CA GLU A 53 -16.82 1.23 4.74
C GLU A 53 -15.36 0.96 4.38
N TYR A 54 -14.57 2.02 4.43
CA TYR A 54 -13.13 1.93 4.40
C TYR A 54 -12.60 1.45 5.74
N GLY A 55 -11.67 0.50 5.69
CA GLY A 55 -11.09 -0.11 6.88
C GLY A 55 -11.04 -1.64 6.76
N GLY A 56 -10.68 -2.29 7.86
CA GLY A 56 -10.44 -3.73 7.89
C GLY A 56 -8.97 -4.09 7.71
N VAL A 57 -8.71 -5.32 7.28
CA VAL A 57 -7.35 -5.84 7.13
C VAL A 57 -6.90 -5.64 5.69
N ALA A 58 -5.84 -4.86 5.47
CA ALA A 58 -5.20 -4.76 4.15
C ALA A 58 -4.50 -6.09 3.84
N ILE A 59 -4.98 -6.79 2.82
CA ILE A 59 -4.41 -8.07 2.39
C ILE A 59 -3.43 -7.91 1.23
N ILE A 60 -3.63 -6.87 0.40
CA ILE A 60 -2.65 -6.38 -0.56
C ILE A 60 -2.55 -4.86 -0.36
N PRO A 61 -1.47 -4.36 0.27
CA PRO A 61 -1.40 -2.97 0.70
C PRO A 61 -0.85 -2.03 -0.39
N GLU A 62 -1.59 -0.96 -0.68
CA GLU A 62 -1.25 0.20 -1.51
C GLU A 62 -0.96 -0.14 -2.97
N THR A 63 -1.06 0.83 -3.89
CA THR A 63 -0.57 0.71 -5.28
C THR A 63 -1.12 -0.47 -6.10
N VAL A 64 -2.27 -1.03 -5.70
CA VAL A 64 -3.02 -2.01 -6.48
C VAL A 64 -3.67 -1.29 -7.65
N TYR A 65 -3.29 -1.59 -8.89
CA TYR A 65 -3.76 -0.84 -10.07
C TYR A 65 -4.67 -1.65 -11.01
N ALA A 66 -4.65 -2.99 -10.91
CA ALA A 66 -5.53 -3.83 -11.72
C ALA A 66 -5.97 -5.08 -10.94
N LEU A 67 -7.22 -5.49 -11.13
CA LEU A 67 -7.84 -6.61 -10.43
C LEU A 67 -8.77 -7.41 -11.36
N GLY A 68 -8.93 -8.69 -11.08
CA GLY A 68 -9.98 -9.53 -11.65
C GLY A 68 -10.53 -10.43 -10.56
N TYR A 69 -11.84 -10.65 -10.51
CA TYR A 69 -12.44 -11.47 -9.45
C TYR A 69 -13.69 -12.23 -9.89
N ASN A 70 -13.94 -13.33 -9.18
CA ASN A 70 -15.19 -14.07 -9.18
C ASN A 70 -15.43 -14.60 -7.75
N ASP A 71 -16.37 -15.53 -7.56
CA ASP A 71 -16.70 -16.03 -6.21
C ASP A 71 -15.64 -16.98 -5.61
N ASP A 72 -14.64 -17.38 -6.39
CA ASP A 72 -13.61 -18.34 -6.00
C ASP A 72 -12.23 -17.71 -5.85
N PHE A 73 -11.91 -16.68 -6.64
CA PHE A 73 -10.58 -16.09 -6.72
C PHE A 73 -10.62 -14.58 -6.94
N ILE A 74 -9.57 -13.92 -6.45
CA ILE A 74 -9.20 -12.56 -6.85
C ILE A 74 -7.77 -12.62 -7.40
N ILE A 75 -7.52 -12.04 -8.56
CA ILE A 75 -6.18 -11.78 -9.09
C ILE A 75 -5.90 -10.29 -9.04
N ALA A 76 -4.69 -9.90 -8.67
CA ALA A 76 -4.31 -8.48 -8.60
C ALA A 76 -2.94 -8.21 -9.23
N LYS A 77 -2.76 -6.98 -9.69
CA LYS A 77 -1.46 -6.39 -10.00
C LYS A 77 -1.21 -5.20 -9.09
N GLN A 78 0.03 -5.09 -8.64
CA GLN A 78 0.48 -4.04 -7.74
C GLN A 78 1.85 -3.52 -8.22
N TYR A 79 2.05 -2.21 -8.15
CA TYR A 79 3.40 -1.64 -8.25
C TYR A 79 4.10 -1.75 -6.90
N PRO A 80 5.40 -2.08 -6.81
CA PRO A 80 6.07 -2.09 -5.52
C PRO A 80 6.11 -0.70 -4.86
N ASN A 81 6.13 -0.70 -3.52
CA ASN A 81 6.37 0.51 -2.72
C ASN A 81 7.85 0.55 -2.29
N LEU A 82 8.73 0.88 -3.24
CA LEU A 82 10.18 0.90 -2.99
C LEU A 82 10.55 1.96 -1.95
N GLN A 83 9.79 3.06 -1.87
CA GLN A 83 9.93 4.07 -0.82
C GLN A 83 9.81 3.45 0.59
N LYS A 84 8.77 2.66 0.84
CA LYS A 84 8.53 2.03 2.14
C LYS A 84 9.56 0.96 2.46
N ASP A 85 9.97 0.18 1.45
CA ASP A 85 11.02 -0.84 1.61
C ASP A 85 12.38 -0.21 1.93
N LEU A 86 12.75 0.87 1.23
CA LEU A 86 13.96 1.65 1.50
C LEU A 86 13.90 2.28 2.89
N GLN A 87 12.77 2.89 3.25
CA GLN A 87 12.58 3.43 4.58
C GLN A 87 12.78 2.35 5.64
N LYS A 88 12.20 1.17 5.47
CA LYS A 88 12.43 0.07 6.40
C LYS A 88 13.91 -0.30 6.45
N ARG A 89 14.61 -0.51 5.34
CA ARG A 89 16.02 -0.92 5.36
C ARG A 89 16.96 0.15 5.94
N LEU A 90 16.70 1.42 5.65
CA LEU A 90 17.50 2.55 6.11
C LEU A 90 17.23 2.92 7.57
N PHE A 91 16.06 2.57 8.12
CA PHE A 91 15.64 3.01 9.46
C PHE A 91 15.23 1.89 10.44
N ALA A 92 15.27 0.60 10.04
CA ALA A 92 14.76 -0.51 10.87
C ALA A 92 15.72 -0.99 11.97
N GLU A 93 17.04 -0.94 11.78
CA GLU A 93 17.98 -1.47 12.76
C GLU A 93 18.51 -0.41 13.73
N GLY A 94 18.67 -0.84 14.98
CA GLY A 94 18.82 -0.02 16.17
C GLY A 94 19.80 1.13 16.05
N LYS A 95 19.39 2.26 16.62
CA LYS A 95 20.23 3.45 16.77
C LYS A 95 21.44 3.12 17.64
N GLU A 96 22.63 3.15 17.07
CA GLU A 96 23.85 3.20 17.88
C GLU A 96 24.31 4.65 18.00
N GLY A 97 23.86 5.32 19.07
CA GLY A 97 23.93 6.77 19.17
C GLY A 97 22.81 7.42 18.35
N GLU A 98 23.16 8.28 17.39
CA GLU A 98 22.20 9.01 16.55
C GLU A 98 22.01 8.40 15.15
N GLY A 99 22.81 7.39 14.77
CA GLY A 99 22.81 6.83 13.41
C GLY A 99 22.12 5.48 13.27
N PHE A 100 21.56 5.25 12.09
CA PHE A 100 20.96 3.99 11.64
C PHE A 100 21.98 3.20 10.83
N ARG A 101 22.06 1.89 11.07
CA ARG A 101 22.97 1.02 10.34
C ARG A 101 22.57 0.91 8.86
N ILE A 102 23.55 1.00 7.98
CA ILE A 102 23.38 0.77 6.54
C ILE A 102 23.59 -0.73 6.27
N LEU A 103 22.50 -1.43 5.97
CA LEU A 103 22.52 -2.85 5.63
C LEU A 103 22.90 -3.12 4.18
N ASN A 104 22.55 -2.18 3.28
CA ASN A 104 22.85 -2.25 1.87
C ASN A 104 23.47 -0.92 1.40
N PRO A 105 24.78 -0.90 1.07
CA PRO A 105 25.45 0.33 0.64
C PRO A 105 24.82 1.03 -0.57
N ALA A 106 24.17 0.28 -1.47
CA ALA A 106 23.50 0.86 -2.64
C ALA A 106 22.32 1.76 -2.27
N ASP A 107 21.70 1.56 -1.11
CA ASP A 107 20.55 2.37 -0.67
C ASP A 107 20.96 3.81 -0.30
N THR A 108 22.27 4.08 -0.14
CA THR A 108 22.79 5.42 0.20
C THR A 108 22.53 6.49 -0.86
N ILE A 109 22.26 6.09 -2.12
CA ILE A 109 21.90 7.02 -3.19
C ILE A 109 20.56 7.75 -2.94
N TYR A 110 19.74 7.22 -2.03
CA TYR A 110 18.44 7.78 -1.65
C TYR A 110 18.48 8.60 -0.36
N LEU A 111 19.65 8.70 0.30
CA LEU A 111 19.81 9.54 1.47
C LEU A 111 19.82 11.01 1.09
N SER A 112 19.41 11.87 2.03
CA SER A 112 19.53 13.31 1.81
C SER A 112 21.02 13.69 1.70
N LYS A 113 21.31 14.72 0.90
CA LYS A 113 22.65 15.32 0.85
C LYS A 113 23.13 15.85 2.22
N ASP A 114 22.18 16.13 3.11
CA ASP A 114 22.44 16.64 4.46
C ASP A 114 22.63 15.52 5.50
N ASP A 115 22.40 14.26 5.10
CA ASP A 115 22.65 13.10 5.93
C ASP A 115 24.16 12.83 6.01
N ARG A 116 24.62 12.36 7.16
CA ARG A 116 26.05 12.03 7.35
C ARG A 116 26.22 10.53 7.38
N ILE A 117 27.14 10.04 6.56
CA ILE A 117 27.54 8.63 6.55
C ILE A 117 28.87 8.51 7.31
N TYR A 118 28.96 7.54 8.21
CA TYR A 118 30.17 7.29 8.99
C TYR A 118 30.35 5.79 9.27
N GLN A 119 31.58 5.41 9.63
CA GLN A 119 31.91 4.04 10.00
C GLN A 119 32.16 3.94 11.51
N LYS A 120 31.66 2.89 12.15
CA LYS A 120 31.91 2.56 13.56
C LYS A 120 32.00 1.05 13.72
N ASN A 121 33.02 0.55 14.44
CA ASN A 121 33.22 -0.89 14.67
C ASN A 121 33.22 -1.75 13.39
N GLY A 122 33.67 -1.19 12.26
CA GLY A 122 33.67 -1.87 10.97
C GLY A 122 32.35 -1.80 10.19
N GLU A 123 31.28 -1.28 10.78
CA GLU A 123 29.96 -1.16 10.17
C GLU A 123 29.67 0.28 9.73
N TRP A 124 28.82 0.44 8.72
CA TRP A 124 28.42 1.75 8.18
C TRP A 124 27.09 2.20 8.77
N TYR A 125 26.99 3.48 9.06
CA TYR A 125 25.81 4.12 9.62
C TYR A 125 25.52 5.43 8.90
N HIS A 126 24.26 5.87 8.95
CA HIS A 126 23.86 7.22 8.56
C HIS A 126 23.06 7.92 9.65
N THR A 127 23.28 9.22 9.85
CA THR A 127 22.37 10.09 10.61
C THR A 127 21.43 10.80 9.64
N SER A 128 20.13 10.74 9.89
CA SER A 128 19.13 11.34 9.01
C SER A 128 18.57 12.65 9.57
N ASN A 129 18.42 13.65 8.71
CA ASN A 129 17.70 14.90 9.00
C ASN A 129 16.23 14.89 8.52
N GLY A 130 15.72 13.73 8.14
CA GLY A 130 14.35 13.55 7.63
C GLY A 130 14.31 12.56 6.47
N TRP A 131 13.12 12.05 6.19
CA TRP A 131 12.88 11.17 5.04
C TRP A 131 12.16 11.93 3.94
N ASN A 132 12.88 12.26 2.86
CA ASN A 132 12.33 12.91 1.68
C ASN A 132 12.77 12.17 0.41
N PRO A 133 12.20 10.97 0.16
CA PRO A 133 12.59 10.13 -0.95
C PRO A 133 12.19 10.74 -2.31
N PRO A 134 12.89 10.37 -3.40
CA PRO A 134 12.43 10.70 -4.74
C PRO A 134 10.99 10.22 -5.01
N PRO A 135 10.15 11.03 -5.68
CA PRO A 135 8.72 10.71 -5.84
C PRO A 135 8.43 9.47 -6.69
N HIS A 136 9.35 9.08 -7.58
CA HIS A 136 9.19 7.89 -8.43
C HIS A 136 9.33 6.55 -7.68
N LEU A 137 9.65 6.58 -6.39
CA LEU A 137 9.72 5.38 -5.55
C LEU A 137 8.34 4.93 -5.05
N PHE A 138 7.28 5.72 -5.31
CA PHE A 138 5.90 5.41 -4.92
C PHE A 138 4.85 6.02 -5.88
N PRO A 139 4.10 5.19 -6.63
CA PRO A 139 4.38 3.78 -6.92
C PRO A 139 5.67 3.61 -7.74
N TYR A 140 6.42 2.53 -7.50
CA TYR A 140 7.55 2.18 -8.34
C TYR A 140 7.07 1.41 -9.58
N LYS A 141 6.94 2.10 -10.71
CA LYS A 141 6.28 1.58 -11.93
C LYS A 141 7.16 0.67 -12.81
N ASP A 142 8.44 0.53 -12.51
CA ASP A 142 9.38 -0.28 -13.32
C ASP A 142 9.27 -1.79 -13.07
N SER A 143 8.43 -2.21 -12.12
CA SER A 143 8.14 -3.62 -11.88
C SER A 143 6.71 -3.83 -11.42
N THR A 144 6.24 -5.07 -11.43
CA THR A 144 4.87 -5.41 -11.05
C THR A 144 4.90 -6.69 -10.23
N TYR A 145 4.21 -6.66 -9.09
CA TYR A 145 3.83 -7.85 -8.36
C TYR A 145 2.48 -8.36 -8.84
N PHE A 146 2.37 -9.68 -8.98
CA PHE A 146 1.15 -10.38 -9.31
C PHE A 146 0.66 -11.14 -8.09
N TYR A 147 -0.65 -11.14 -7.89
CA TYR A 147 -1.28 -11.81 -6.76
C TYR A 147 -2.38 -12.76 -7.22
N ILE A 148 -2.51 -13.88 -6.51
CA ILE A 148 -3.68 -14.75 -6.51
C ILE A 148 -4.17 -14.86 -5.08
N VAL A 149 -5.43 -14.55 -4.85
CA VAL A 149 -6.13 -14.68 -3.57
C VAL A 149 -7.16 -15.79 -3.73
N ASP A 150 -6.96 -16.91 -3.05
CA ASP A 150 -7.88 -18.06 -3.06
C ASP A 150 -8.95 -17.88 -2.00
N ILE A 151 -10.16 -17.58 -2.44
CA ILE A 151 -11.28 -17.29 -1.55
C ILE A 151 -12.31 -18.43 -1.52
N ARG A 152 -12.00 -19.60 -2.09
CA ARG A 152 -12.93 -20.75 -2.11
C ARG A 152 -13.28 -21.24 -0.71
N SER A 153 -12.30 -21.23 0.18
CA SER A 153 -12.45 -21.58 1.61
C SER A 153 -12.92 -20.42 2.48
N TYR A 154 -13.22 -19.25 1.89
CA TYR A 154 -13.62 -18.08 2.64
C TYR A 154 -15.02 -18.25 3.23
N GLU A 155 -15.09 -18.33 4.56
CA GLU A 155 -16.34 -18.30 5.32
C GLU A 155 -16.55 -16.94 5.99
N ASN A 156 -15.51 -16.44 6.69
CA ASN A 156 -15.49 -15.14 7.35
C ASN A 156 -14.04 -14.75 7.71
N ILE A 157 -13.84 -13.47 8.00
CA ILE A 157 -12.53 -12.87 8.31
C ILE A 157 -11.77 -13.55 9.46
N LYS A 158 -12.46 -14.19 10.41
CA LYS A 158 -11.80 -14.84 11.57
C LYS A 158 -11.29 -16.25 11.27
N ALA A 159 -11.85 -16.91 10.26
CA ALA A 159 -11.56 -18.30 9.93
C ALA A 159 -10.62 -18.44 8.72
N TRP A 160 -10.51 -17.40 7.89
CA TRP A 160 -9.72 -17.45 6.67
C TRP A 160 -8.29 -16.93 6.89
N ASP A 161 -7.30 -17.79 6.64
CA ASP A 161 -5.88 -17.46 6.85
C ASP A 161 -5.29 -16.77 5.61
N ILE A 162 -4.92 -15.51 5.78
CA ILE A 162 -4.26 -14.68 4.77
C ILE A 162 -2.97 -15.35 4.24
N LYS A 163 -2.19 -16.01 5.09
CA LYS A 163 -0.88 -16.57 4.71
C LYS A 163 -1.00 -17.79 3.81
N GLU A 164 -2.04 -18.60 4.01
CA GLU A 164 -2.25 -19.83 3.26
C GLU A 164 -2.98 -19.59 1.93
N ASN A 165 -3.69 -18.46 1.81
CA ASN A 165 -4.59 -18.19 0.69
C ASN A 165 -4.14 -17.04 -0.21
N ILE A 166 -3.04 -16.37 0.09
CA ILE A 166 -2.49 -15.28 -0.74
C ILE A 166 -1.12 -15.66 -1.29
N TYR A 167 -1.03 -15.65 -2.61
CA TYR A 167 0.17 -15.97 -3.36
C TYR A 167 0.67 -14.72 -4.07
N ARG A 168 1.90 -14.29 -3.79
CA ARG A 168 2.57 -13.15 -4.45
C ARG A 168 3.69 -13.65 -5.35
N PHE A 169 3.80 -13.05 -6.53
CA PHE A 169 4.85 -13.31 -7.51
C PHE A 169 5.46 -11.99 -7.98
N ASP A 170 6.77 -11.96 -8.17
CA ASP A 170 7.52 -10.89 -8.81
C ASP A 170 7.74 -11.11 -10.31
N ASP A 171 7.36 -12.29 -10.81
CA ASP A 171 7.43 -12.65 -12.21
C ASP A 171 6.09 -13.19 -12.75
N GLN A 172 5.86 -12.94 -14.04
CA GLN A 172 4.60 -13.29 -14.68
C GLN A 172 4.47 -14.80 -14.97
N GLU A 173 5.58 -15.51 -15.13
CA GLU A 173 5.57 -16.93 -15.49
C GLU A 173 5.20 -17.82 -14.31
N ALA A 174 5.74 -17.55 -13.13
CA ALA A 174 5.38 -18.19 -11.87
C ALA A 174 3.93 -17.88 -11.50
N PHE A 175 3.48 -16.64 -11.69
CA PHE A 175 2.06 -16.30 -11.56
C PHE A 175 1.18 -17.16 -12.47
N ARG A 176 1.49 -17.26 -13.77
CA ARG A 176 0.72 -18.09 -14.72
C ARG A 176 0.74 -19.56 -14.34
N SER A 177 1.90 -20.06 -13.91
CA SER A 177 2.06 -21.45 -13.48
C SER A 177 1.22 -21.76 -12.25
N LYS A 178 1.24 -20.88 -11.23
CA LYS A 178 0.40 -21.03 -10.04
C LYS A 178 -1.09 -20.90 -10.37
N ARG A 179 -1.45 -19.93 -11.22
CA ARG A 179 -2.83 -19.71 -11.69
C ARG A 179 -3.41 -20.98 -12.30
N ALA A 180 -2.65 -21.63 -13.19
CA ALA A 180 -3.02 -22.91 -13.78
C ALA A 180 -3.10 -24.04 -12.74
N GLN A 181 -2.13 -24.12 -11.82
CA GLN A 181 -2.13 -25.12 -10.74
C GLN A 181 -3.38 -25.05 -9.86
N LEU A 182 -3.83 -23.84 -9.53
CA LEU A 182 -5.00 -23.60 -8.68
C LEU A 182 -6.33 -23.77 -9.43
N GLY A 183 -6.31 -23.90 -10.76
CA GLY A 183 -7.51 -23.98 -11.59
C GLY A 183 -8.22 -22.64 -11.78
N VAL A 184 -7.52 -21.51 -11.64
CA VAL A 184 -8.09 -20.19 -11.90
C VAL A 184 -8.32 -20.05 -13.40
N SER A 185 -9.58 -19.82 -13.80
CA SER A 185 -9.96 -19.71 -15.22
C SER A 185 -9.07 -18.72 -15.96
N PRO A 186 -8.58 -19.03 -17.18
CA PRO A 186 -7.86 -18.07 -18.01
C PRO A 186 -8.72 -16.86 -18.41
N ASP A 187 -10.05 -17.00 -18.41
CA ASP A 187 -11.00 -15.94 -18.76
C ASP A 187 -11.20 -14.92 -17.63
N LEU A 188 -10.63 -15.17 -16.44
CA LEU A 188 -10.59 -14.18 -15.37
C LEU A 188 -9.57 -13.09 -15.73
N GLU A 189 -10.02 -12.01 -16.34
CA GLU A 189 -9.16 -10.94 -16.83
C GLU A 189 -8.90 -9.84 -15.78
N PHE A 190 -7.81 -9.11 -15.97
CA PHE A 190 -7.52 -7.92 -15.18
C PHE A 190 -8.25 -6.72 -15.75
N THR A 191 -9.02 -6.04 -14.92
CA THR A 191 -9.61 -4.73 -15.18
C THR A 191 -8.80 -3.66 -14.42
N ILE A 192 -8.53 -2.54 -15.07
CA ILE A 192 -7.91 -1.37 -14.44
C ILE A 192 -9.03 -0.60 -13.74
N PHE A 193 -8.90 -0.39 -12.43
CA PHE A 193 -9.96 0.22 -11.62
C PHE A 193 -9.85 1.74 -11.48
N ASN A 194 -8.71 2.33 -11.86
CA ASN A 194 -8.55 3.76 -12.12
C ASN A 194 -7.22 3.98 -12.85
N GLU A 195 -7.25 4.70 -13.97
CA GLU A 195 -6.04 5.28 -14.55
C GLU A 195 -5.62 6.42 -13.62
N GLU A 196 -4.38 6.42 -13.13
CA GLU A 196 -3.81 7.62 -12.52
C GLU A 196 -3.94 8.76 -13.55
N PRO A 197 -4.46 9.95 -13.19
CA PRO A 197 -4.41 11.07 -14.10
C PRO A 197 -2.93 11.35 -14.43
N ASP A 198 -2.62 11.32 -15.72
CA ASP A 198 -1.28 11.60 -16.28
C ASP A 198 -0.67 12.91 -15.74
#